data_AF-A0A7S0Q6G0-F1
#
_entry.id   AF-A0A7S0Q6G0-F1
#
_cell.length_a   1.000
_cell.length_b   1.000
_cell.length_c   1.000
_cell.angle_alpha   90.00
_cell.angle_beta   90.00
_cell.angle_gamma   90.00
#
_symmetry.space_group_name_H-M   'P 1'
#
loop_
_entity.id
_entity.type
_entity.pdbx_description
1 polymer ?
#
loop_
_entity_poly.entity_id
_entity_poly.type
_entity_poly.pdbx_seq_one_letter_code
_entity_poly.pdbx_strand_id
1 'polypeptide(L)'
;WAFPAATLEIDWGMYGQYVLKVEGDTLVGSVKGNESSWRRAHFKRAFTPQEELLSGSAWMLHHAVGPPFRVEFHADGSFVSPSYPGNFSYTLSDDAVAVMWGKYGSYDLKLNVSTKQMTGCCRGNTKNWRRLEYVESLPAFIPPLTCSKGCCLVDKDNVDCTQYGGRKRGALRPEHESAMQQSFARQCALRSGSPTSADKHTMPSSPEA
;
A
#
# COMPACT_ATOMS: atom_id res chain seq x y z
N TRP A 1 -3.57 -3.80 -19.95
CA TRP A 1 -3.03 -4.87 -20.82
C TRP A 1 -3.98 -4.95 -21.99
N ALA A 2 -3.50 -5.19 -23.20
CA ALA A 2 -4.39 -5.46 -24.32
C ALA A 2 -4.55 -6.98 -24.41
N PHE A 3 -5.77 -7.48 -24.57
CA PHE A 3 -6.06 -8.86 -24.93
C PHE A 3 -6.45 -8.95 -26.41
N PRO A 4 -5.59 -8.57 -27.36
CA PRO A 4 -5.90 -8.83 -28.75
C PRO A 4 -5.95 -10.35 -28.94
N ALA A 5 -7.08 -10.85 -29.43
CA ALA A 5 -7.28 -12.26 -29.77
C ALA A 5 -7.19 -13.27 -28.60
N ALA A 6 -7.67 -12.92 -27.40
CA ALA A 6 -7.73 -13.84 -26.24
C ALA A 6 -6.36 -14.45 -25.83
N THR A 7 -5.28 -13.77 -26.21
CA THR A 7 -3.90 -14.16 -25.92
C THR A 7 -3.29 -13.16 -24.93
N LEU A 8 -2.65 -13.67 -23.90
CA LEU A 8 -1.93 -12.95 -22.86
C LEU A 8 -0.44 -13.23 -23.01
N GLU A 9 0.31 -12.22 -23.42
CA GLU A 9 1.78 -12.27 -23.43
C GLU A 9 2.32 -11.74 -22.11
N ILE A 10 3.19 -12.49 -21.45
CA ILE A 10 3.83 -12.11 -20.20
C ILE A 10 5.34 -12.18 -20.37
N ASP A 11 6.02 -11.08 -20.10
CA ASP A 11 7.49 -11.03 -20.04
C ASP A 11 7.93 -10.98 -18.58
N TRP A 12 8.53 -12.06 -18.09
CA TRP A 12 9.10 -12.14 -16.74
C TRP A 12 10.59 -11.76 -16.70
N GLY A 13 11.12 -11.13 -17.75
CA GLY A 13 12.52 -10.77 -17.87
C GLY A 13 13.41 -12.02 -17.91
N MET A 14 14.27 -12.19 -16.89
CA MET A 14 15.21 -13.31 -16.83
C MET A 14 14.55 -14.70 -16.77
N TYR A 15 13.26 -14.76 -16.43
CA TYR A 15 12.49 -16.01 -16.37
C TYR A 15 11.77 -16.36 -17.69
N GLY A 16 11.96 -15.54 -18.73
CA GLY A 16 11.47 -15.77 -20.08
C GLY A 16 10.12 -15.12 -20.39
N GLN A 17 9.75 -15.23 -21.67
CA GLN A 17 8.50 -14.73 -22.22
C GLN A 17 7.51 -15.89 -22.38
N TYR A 18 6.25 -15.66 -22.04
CA TYR A 18 5.19 -16.65 -22.07
C TYR A 18 4.03 -16.14 -22.91
N VAL A 19 3.38 -17.07 -23.61
CA VAL A 19 2.17 -16.81 -24.38
C VAL A 19 1.09 -17.72 -23.84
N LEU A 20 0.09 -17.15 -23.15
CA LEU A 20 -1.06 -17.85 -22.60
C LEU A 20 -2.30 -17.53 -23.41
N LYS A 21 -3.20 -18.49 -23.61
CA LYS A 21 -4.48 -18.34 -24.28
C LYS A 21 -5.60 -18.67 -23.31
N VAL A 22 -6.73 -17.97 -23.45
CA VAL A 22 -7.94 -18.29 -22.69
C VAL A 22 -8.62 -19.50 -23.32
N GLU A 23 -8.74 -20.58 -22.55
CA GLU A 23 -9.46 -21.82 -22.89
C GLU A 23 -10.51 -22.08 -21.80
N GLY A 24 -11.73 -21.58 -22.03
CA GLY A 24 -12.81 -21.64 -21.04
C GLY A 24 -12.49 -20.81 -19.79
N ASP A 25 -12.41 -21.47 -18.63
CA ASP A 25 -12.01 -20.89 -17.34
C ASP A 25 -10.51 -21.07 -17.05
N THR A 26 -9.73 -21.50 -18.04
CA THR A 26 -8.29 -21.73 -17.90
C THR A 26 -7.47 -20.83 -18.81
N LEU A 27 -6.29 -20.47 -18.33
CA LEU A 27 -5.23 -19.88 -19.14
C LEU A 27 -4.19 -20.97 -19.40
N VAL A 28 -4.05 -21.38 -20.65
CA VAL A 28 -3.11 -22.43 -21.07
C VAL A 28 -2.09 -21.82 -22.01
N GLY A 29 -0.82 -22.17 -21.84
CA GLY A 29 0.20 -21.72 -22.77
C GLY A 29 1.56 -22.25 -22.44
N SER A 30 2.59 -21.61 -22.98
CA SER A 30 3.96 -22.10 -22.88
C SER A 30 4.96 -20.95 -22.95
N VAL A 31 6.23 -21.29 -22.76
CA VAL A 31 7.34 -20.37 -23.04
C VAL A 31 7.36 -20.09 -24.54
N LYS A 32 7.50 -18.82 -24.92
CA LYS A 32 7.55 -18.39 -26.32
C LYS A 32 8.68 -19.13 -27.05
N GLY A 33 8.32 -19.90 -28.08
CA GLY A 33 9.26 -20.72 -28.85
C GLY A 33 9.55 -22.12 -28.27
N ASN A 34 8.93 -22.50 -27.14
CA ASN A 34 9.05 -23.84 -26.57
C ASN A 34 7.71 -24.35 -26.01
N GLU A 35 6.93 -25.00 -26.87
CA GLU A 35 5.59 -25.52 -26.54
C GLU A 35 5.61 -26.68 -25.52
N SER A 36 6.74 -27.39 -25.37
CA SER A 36 6.87 -28.47 -24.41
C SER A 36 6.87 -27.99 -22.94
N SER A 37 7.27 -26.73 -22.71
CA SER A 37 7.26 -26.10 -21.38
C SER A 37 5.92 -25.41 -21.12
N TRP A 38 4.87 -26.20 -20.98
CA TRP A 38 3.52 -25.70 -20.76
C TRP A 38 3.32 -25.13 -19.35
N ARG A 39 2.35 -24.22 -19.23
CA ARG A 39 1.83 -23.63 -18.00
C ARG A 39 0.30 -23.62 -18.09
N ARG A 40 -0.34 -23.82 -16.95
CA ARG A 40 -1.80 -23.75 -16.82
C ARG A 40 -2.14 -22.97 -15.56
N ALA A 41 -3.01 -21.98 -15.71
CA ALA A 41 -3.64 -21.28 -14.61
C ALA A 41 -5.15 -21.50 -14.69
N HIS A 42 -5.76 -21.75 -13.53
CA HIS A 42 -7.21 -21.90 -13.40
C HIS A 42 -7.80 -20.62 -12.85
N PHE A 43 -8.90 -20.17 -13.43
CA PHE A 43 -9.69 -19.09 -12.85
C PHE A 43 -10.27 -19.54 -11.52
N LYS A 44 -9.86 -18.87 -10.44
CA LYS A 44 -10.31 -19.23 -9.10
C LYS A 44 -11.71 -18.70 -8.80
N ARG A 45 -11.91 -17.40 -9.06
CA ARG A 45 -13.19 -16.68 -8.96
C ARG A 45 -13.00 -15.25 -9.47
N ALA A 46 -14.12 -14.56 -9.73
CA ALA A 46 -14.10 -13.13 -9.98
C ALA A 46 -13.69 -12.37 -8.69
N PHE A 47 -13.15 -11.17 -8.88
CA PHE A 47 -12.94 -10.25 -7.76
C PHE A 47 -14.27 -9.84 -7.15
N THR A 48 -14.27 -9.65 -5.84
CA THR A 48 -15.38 -8.95 -5.18
C THR A 48 -15.35 -7.47 -5.56
N PRO A 49 -16.47 -6.74 -5.46
CA PRO A 49 -16.48 -5.29 -5.71
C PRO A 49 -15.46 -4.51 -4.87
N GLN A 50 -15.14 -5.01 -3.67
CA GLN A 50 -14.13 -4.46 -2.78
C GLN A 50 -12.72 -4.69 -3.31
N GLU A 51 -12.42 -5.91 -3.75
CA GLU A 51 -11.13 -6.26 -4.35
C GLU A 51 -10.89 -5.48 -5.64
N GLU A 52 -11.91 -5.39 -6.51
CA GLU A 52 -11.85 -4.65 -7.77
C GLU A 52 -11.64 -3.15 -7.55
N LEU A 53 -12.29 -2.55 -6.54
CA LEU A 53 -12.14 -1.14 -6.24
C LEU A 53 -10.78 -0.80 -5.60
N LEU A 54 -10.28 -1.66 -4.70
CA LEU A 54 -9.07 -1.38 -3.92
C LEU A 54 -7.78 -1.80 -4.65
N SER A 55 -7.78 -2.95 -5.32
CA SER A 55 -6.56 -3.54 -5.89
C SER A 55 -6.16 -2.84 -7.18
N GLY A 56 -5.01 -2.16 -7.19
CA GLY A 56 -4.57 -1.37 -8.34
C GLY A 56 -5.26 0.00 -8.40
N SER A 57 -5.41 0.66 -7.25
CA SER A 57 -6.10 1.94 -7.15
C SER A 57 -5.32 2.92 -6.29
N ALA A 58 -5.64 4.20 -6.45
CA ALA A 58 -4.98 5.26 -5.72
C ALA A 58 -5.96 6.14 -4.97
N TRP A 59 -5.52 6.57 -3.79
CA TRP A 59 -6.36 7.21 -2.79
C TRP A 59 -5.66 8.41 -2.17
N MET A 60 -6.45 9.40 -1.79
CA MET A 60 -6.01 10.57 -1.05
C MET A 60 -6.29 10.34 0.43
N LEU A 61 -5.24 10.20 1.23
CA LEU A 61 -5.33 9.92 2.66
C LEU A 61 -5.31 11.21 3.47
N HIS A 62 -6.37 11.40 4.24
CA HIS A 62 -6.57 12.46 5.22
C HIS A 62 -6.33 11.92 6.63
N HIS A 63 -5.74 12.75 7.46
CA HIS A 63 -5.52 12.47 8.87
C HIS A 63 -5.73 13.73 9.71
N ALA A 64 -5.69 13.59 11.02
CA ALA A 64 -6.03 14.66 11.96
C ALA A 64 -5.15 15.92 11.84
N VAL A 65 -3.91 15.79 11.35
CA VAL A 65 -2.92 16.88 11.41
C VAL A 65 -2.10 16.92 10.14
N GLY A 66 -2.41 17.81 9.21
CA GLY A 66 -1.58 18.07 8.03
C GLY A 66 -2.33 17.92 6.71
N PRO A 67 -1.65 18.22 5.59
CA PRO A 67 -2.25 18.10 4.28
C PRO A 67 -2.46 16.62 3.93
N PRO A 68 -3.52 16.31 3.15
CA PRO A 68 -3.71 14.97 2.66
C PRO A 68 -2.60 14.58 1.67
N PHE A 69 -2.33 13.29 1.55
CA PHE A 69 -1.30 12.78 0.66
C PHE A 69 -1.71 11.47 -0.01
N ARG A 70 -1.05 11.16 -1.11
CA ARG A 70 -1.39 10.03 -1.97
C ARG A 70 -0.87 8.71 -1.40
N VAL A 71 -1.71 7.68 -1.50
CA VAL A 71 -1.35 6.27 -1.30
C VAL A 71 -1.87 5.45 -2.48
N GLU A 72 -1.14 4.39 -2.82
CA GLU A 72 -1.39 3.53 -3.97
C GLU A 72 -1.46 2.09 -3.47
N PHE A 73 -2.58 1.41 -3.70
CA PHE A 73 -2.81 0.02 -3.32
C PHE A 73 -2.61 -0.86 -4.55
N HIS A 74 -1.71 -1.84 -4.44
CA HIS A 74 -1.37 -2.75 -5.53
C HIS A 74 -2.04 -4.11 -5.31
N ALA A 75 -2.38 -4.79 -6.41
CA ALA A 75 -3.11 -6.06 -6.36
C ALA A 75 -2.35 -7.22 -5.71
N ASP A 76 -1.05 -7.06 -5.44
CA ASP A 76 -0.21 -8.03 -4.73
C ASP A 76 -0.27 -7.88 -3.20
N GLY A 77 -1.11 -6.98 -2.68
CA GLY A 77 -1.22 -6.70 -1.25
C GLY A 77 -0.14 -5.74 -0.73
N SER A 78 0.66 -5.13 -1.59
CA SER A 78 1.56 -4.04 -1.24
C SER A 78 0.86 -2.69 -1.36
N PHE A 79 1.32 -1.70 -0.60
CA PHE A 79 0.92 -0.33 -0.82
C PHE A 79 2.12 0.62 -0.80
N VAL A 80 2.05 1.66 -1.62
CA VAL A 80 3.10 2.67 -1.81
C VAL A 80 2.56 4.03 -1.40
N SER A 81 3.42 4.87 -0.80
CA SER A 81 3.12 6.28 -0.59
C SER A 81 4.32 7.12 -1.03
N PRO A 82 4.21 7.94 -2.10
CA PRO A 82 5.31 8.77 -2.58
C PRO A 82 5.88 9.72 -1.52
N SER A 83 5.03 10.20 -0.60
CA SER A 83 5.42 11.10 0.49
C SER A 83 6.16 10.38 1.63
N TYR A 84 5.99 9.07 1.74
CA TYR A 84 6.56 8.26 2.81
C TYR A 84 7.10 6.94 2.23
N PRO A 85 8.29 6.96 1.61
CA PRO A 85 8.82 5.78 0.94
C PRO A 85 9.11 4.64 1.94
N GLY A 86 8.74 3.42 1.57
CA GLY A 86 8.99 2.22 2.34
C GLY A 86 8.26 1.00 1.78
N ASN A 87 8.51 -0.16 2.39
CA ASN A 87 7.83 -1.40 2.05
C ASN A 87 6.67 -1.60 3.01
N PHE A 88 5.45 -1.50 2.49
CA PHE A 88 4.25 -1.62 3.29
C PHE A 88 3.27 -2.58 2.65
N SER A 89 2.38 -3.13 3.47
CA SER A 89 1.40 -4.12 3.02
C SER A 89 0.02 -3.82 3.57
N TYR A 90 -0.97 -4.42 2.94
CA TYR A 90 -2.35 -4.40 3.39
C TYR A 90 -3.01 -5.77 3.19
N THR A 91 -4.08 -6.00 3.93
CA THR A 91 -4.97 -7.14 3.73
C THR A 91 -6.40 -6.66 3.64
N LEU A 92 -7.18 -7.24 2.73
CA LEU A 92 -8.61 -6.99 2.57
C LEU A 92 -9.39 -8.24 3.00
N SER A 93 -10.41 -8.06 3.82
CA SER A 93 -11.35 -9.11 4.23
C SER A 93 -12.74 -8.50 4.27
N ASP A 94 -13.57 -8.83 3.28
CA ASP A 94 -14.85 -8.17 3.03
C ASP A 94 -14.70 -6.65 2.88
N ASP A 95 -15.23 -5.87 3.83
CA ASP A 95 -15.10 -4.42 3.89
C ASP A 95 -13.98 -3.94 4.83
N ALA A 96 -13.30 -4.85 5.54
CA ALA A 96 -12.22 -4.53 6.45
C ALA A 96 -10.88 -4.50 5.72
N VAL A 97 -10.16 -3.38 5.84
CA VAL A 97 -8.83 -3.17 5.29
C VAL A 97 -7.86 -2.96 6.44
N ALA A 98 -6.95 -3.90 6.65
CA ALA A 98 -5.86 -3.73 7.60
C ALA A 98 -4.60 -3.27 6.88
N VAL A 99 -4.02 -2.15 7.31
CA VAL A 99 -2.82 -1.54 6.72
C VAL A 99 -1.65 -1.68 7.69
N MET A 100 -0.53 -2.20 7.20
CA MET A 100 0.72 -2.37 7.94
C MET A 100 1.77 -1.37 7.42
N TRP A 101 1.92 -0.23 8.10
CA TRP A 101 2.74 0.91 7.66
C TRP A 101 4.13 0.94 8.31
N GLY A 102 4.61 -0.20 8.82
CA GLY A 102 5.90 -0.30 9.50
C GLY A 102 6.01 0.66 10.69
N LYS A 103 7.01 1.54 10.66
CA LYS A 103 7.26 2.52 11.73
C LYS A 103 6.13 3.52 11.97
N TYR A 104 5.23 3.69 11.00
CA TYR A 104 4.08 4.61 11.10
C TYR A 104 2.85 3.96 11.73
N GLY A 105 2.93 2.67 12.11
CA GLY A 105 1.91 1.92 12.82
C GLY A 105 1.05 1.03 11.91
N SER A 106 0.00 0.47 12.52
CA SER A 106 -0.99 -0.38 11.85
C SER A 106 -2.36 0.26 11.96
N TYR A 107 -3.18 0.12 10.93
CA TYR A 107 -4.49 0.77 10.84
C TYR A 107 -5.55 -0.24 10.46
N ASP A 108 -6.72 -0.11 11.10
CA ASP A 108 -7.91 -0.87 10.76
C ASP A 108 -8.91 0.10 10.13
N LEU A 109 -9.19 -0.10 8.84
CA LEU A 109 -10.04 0.74 8.02
C LEU A 109 -11.25 -0.06 7.52
N LYS A 110 -12.33 0.65 7.21
CA LYS A 110 -13.55 0.13 6.62
C LYS A 110 -13.77 0.75 5.25
N LEU A 111 -13.86 -0.07 4.22
CA LEU A 111 -14.11 0.30 2.83
C LEU A 111 -15.60 0.37 2.53
N ASN A 112 -16.03 1.53 2.04
CA ASN A 112 -17.36 1.71 1.49
C ASN A 112 -17.27 1.81 -0.04
N VAL A 113 -17.73 0.77 -0.72
CA VAL A 113 -17.69 0.67 -2.19
C VAL A 113 -18.63 1.70 -2.84
N SER A 114 -19.79 1.98 -2.25
CA SER A 114 -20.78 2.88 -2.86
C SER A 114 -20.33 4.33 -2.83
N THR A 115 -19.69 4.76 -1.74
CA THR A 115 -19.15 6.13 -1.62
C THR A 115 -17.71 6.26 -2.07
N LYS A 116 -17.03 5.14 -2.37
CA LYS A 116 -15.59 5.08 -2.66
C LYS A 116 -14.75 5.79 -1.60
N GLN A 117 -15.05 5.51 -0.34
CA GLN A 117 -14.36 6.06 0.82
C GLN A 117 -13.87 4.94 1.73
N MET A 118 -12.72 5.14 2.37
CA MET A 118 -12.31 4.32 3.52
C MET A 118 -12.21 5.19 4.76
N THR A 119 -12.64 4.67 5.91
CA THR A 119 -12.51 5.35 7.19
C THR A 119 -12.04 4.39 8.25
N GLY A 120 -11.24 4.86 9.20
CA GLY A 120 -10.77 4.01 10.29
C GLY A 120 -9.80 4.72 11.20
N CYS A 121 -8.98 3.95 11.91
CA CYS A 121 -8.06 4.51 12.89
C CYS A 121 -6.82 3.63 13.08
N CYS A 122 -5.82 4.18 13.77
CA CYS A 122 -4.68 3.40 14.23
C CYS A 122 -5.17 2.29 15.16
N ARG A 123 -4.67 1.07 14.97
CA ARG A 123 -5.04 -0.10 15.76
C ARG A 123 -4.78 0.16 17.24
N GLY A 124 -5.81 0.01 18.05
CA GLY A 124 -5.77 0.28 19.50
C GLY A 124 -5.85 1.78 19.87
N ASN A 125 -6.00 2.70 18.92
CA ASN A 125 -6.14 4.13 19.19
C ASN A 125 -7.16 4.80 18.26
N THR A 126 -8.42 4.79 18.68
CA THR A 126 -9.56 5.35 17.95
C THR A 126 -9.51 6.87 17.75
N LYS A 127 -8.73 7.61 18.56
CA LYS A 127 -8.54 9.05 18.39
C LYS A 127 -7.67 9.39 17.18
N ASN A 128 -6.83 8.45 16.74
CA ASN A 128 -5.93 8.62 15.62
C ASN A 128 -6.60 8.15 14.32
N TRP A 129 -7.59 8.91 13.86
CA TRP A 129 -8.44 8.57 12.72
C TRP A 129 -7.77 8.79 11.36
N ARG A 130 -8.24 8.07 10.35
CA ARG A 130 -7.86 8.19 8.93
C ARG A 130 -9.12 8.18 8.06
N ARG A 131 -9.12 8.97 7.00
CA ARG A 131 -10.10 8.92 5.91
C ARG A 131 -9.36 8.87 4.59
N LEU A 132 -9.75 7.98 3.69
CA LEU A 132 -9.22 7.93 2.34
C LEU A 132 -10.34 8.16 1.34
N GLU A 133 -10.04 8.94 0.31
CA GLU A 133 -10.94 9.22 -0.82
C GLU A 133 -10.34 8.66 -2.09
N TYR A 134 -11.14 7.92 -2.85
CA TYR A 134 -10.71 7.38 -4.13
C TYR A 134 -10.34 8.50 -5.10
N VAL A 135 -9.18 8.35 -5.73
CA VAL A 135 -8.69 9.29 -6.76
C VAL A 135 -8.90 8.68 -8.13
N GLU A 136 -8.24 7.55 -8.40
CA GLU A 136 -8.21 6.93 -9.72
C GLU A 136 -7.77 5.46 -9.66
N SER A 137 -7.99 4.74 -10.76
CA SER A 137 -7.39 3.42 -10.96
C SER A 137 -5.94 3.60 -11.41
N LEU A 138 -5.04 2.77 -10.89
CA LEU A 138 -3.67 2.75 -11.35
C LEU A 138 -3.60 2.12 -12.75
N PRO A 139 -2.65 2.56 -13.59
CA PRO A 139 -2.42 1.90 -14.87
C PRO A 139 -2.01 0.45 -14.62
N ALA A 140 -2.68 -0.48 -15.29
CA ALA A 140 -2.42 -1.91 -15.14
C ALA A 140 -0.97 -2.29 -15.50
N PHE A 141 -0.27 -1.45 -16.27
CA PHE A 141 1.13 -1.64 -16.66
C PHE A 141 1.83 -0.29 -16.60
N ILE A 142 2.82 -0.18 -15.72
CA ILE A 142 3.84 0.86 -15.79
C ILE A 142 4.98 0.22 -16.57
N PRO A 143 5.25 0.59 -17.84
CA PRO A 143 6.44 0.09 -18.51
C PRO A 143 7.65 0.37 -17.63
N PRO A 144 8.58 -0.59 -17.47
CA PRO A 144 9.87 -0.24 -16.88
C PRO A 144 10.39 0.95 -17.66
N LEU A 145 10.86 1.98 -16.95
CA LEU A 145 11.53 3.12 -17.57
C LEU A 145 12.70 2.55 -18.37
N THR A 146 12.47 2.31 -19.66
CA THR A 146 13.51 1.88 -20.57
C THR A 146 14.43 3.09 -20.65
N CYS A 147 15.60 2.97 -20.04
CA CYS A 147 16.64 3.96 -20.19
C CYS A 147 16.98 3.99 -21.68
N SER A 148 16.47 5.00 -22.40
CA SER A 148 16.71 5.22 -23.83
C SER A 148 18.19 5.45 -24.16
N LYS A 149 19.06 5.45 -23.14
CA LYS A 149 20.51 5.51 -23.25
C LYS A 149 21.23 4.17 -23.03
N GLY A 150 20.54 3.03 -23.00
CA GLY A 150 21.21 1.72 -22.96
C GLY A 150 21.90 1.37 -21.62
N CYS A 151 21.55 2.07 -20.53
CA CYS A 151 22.15 1.81 -19.22
C CYS A 151 21.35 0.77 -18.41
N CYS A 152 21.24 -0.46 -18.89
CA CYS A 152 20.89 -1.61 -18.05
C CYS A 152 21.77 -2.77 -18.50
N LEU A 153 22.74 -3.15 -17.64
CA LEU A 153 23.88 -4.06 -17.85
C LEU A 153 25.17 -3.32 -18.22
N VAL A 154 25.81 -2.69 -17.21
CA VAL A 154 27.25 -2.39 -17.28
C VAL A 154 27.97 -3.47 -16.50
N ASP A 155 28.91 -4.10 -17.19
CA ASP A 155 29.97 -4.98 -16.72
C ASP A 155 30.67 -4.47 -15.45
N LYS A 156 31.23 -5.42 -14.70
CA LYS A 156 31.80 -5.24 -13.35
C LYS A 156 33.02 -4.31 -13.24
N ASP A 157 33.56 -3.75 -14.32
CA ASP A 157 34.93 -3.22 -14.29
C ASP A 157 35.10 -1.74 -14.66
N ASN A 158 34.04 -0.93 -14.82
CA ASN A 158 34.29 0.51 -15.00
C ASN A 158 33.11 1.41 -14.60
N VAL A 159 33.18 1.94 -13.37
CA VAL A 159 32.26 2.96 -12.86
C VAL A 159 33.02 4.28 -12.74
N ASP A 160 32.85 5.17 -13.72
CA ASP A 160 33.04 6.61 -13.52
C ASP A 160 31.66 7.26 -13.34
N CYS A 161 31.37 7.66 -12.11
CA CYS A 161 30.10 8.26 -11.66
C CYS A 161 30.00 9.79 -11.89
N THR A 162 30.85 10.42 -12.69
CA THR A 162 30.97 11.89 -12.70
C THR A 162 29.89 12.69 -13.44
N GLN A 163 28.81 12.07 -13.95
CA GLN A 163 27.73 12.81 -14.64
C GLN A 163 26.37 12.90 -13.94
N TYR A 164 26.25 12.47 -12.68
CA TYR A 164 25.19 13.01 -11.82
C TYR A 164 25.71 14.25 -11.13
N GLY A 165 25.43 15.39 -11.77
CA GLY A 165 25.75 16.73 -11.29
C GLY A 165 25.47 16.89 -9.80
N GLY A 166 26.49 17.35 -9.09
CA GLY A 166 26.39 17.75 -7.70
C GLY A 166 25.30 18.80 -7.52
N ARG A 167 24.14 18.38 -7.01
CA ARG A 167 23.41 19.25 -6.09
C ARG A 167 24.15 19.20 -4.77
N LYS A 168 24.76 20.33 -4.42
CA LYS A 168 25.17 20.64 -3.05
C LYS A 168 24.09 20.12 -2.10
N ARG A 169 24.52 19.45 -1.03
CA ARG A 169 23.73 19.25 0.19
C ARG A 169 23.30 20.63 0.71
N GLY A 170 22.25 21.19 0.12
CA GLY A 170 21.42 22.17 0.79
C GLY A 170 20.69 21.39 1.87
N ALA A 171 20.98 21.71 3.12
CA ALA A 171 20.26 21.20 4.26
C ALA A 171 18.74 21.24 3.95
N LEU A 172 18.11 20.07 3.99
CA LEU A 172 16.66 19.99 4.11
C LEU A 172 16.29 20.84 5.33
N ARG A 173 15.44 21.84 5.11
CA ARG A 173 14.85 22.64 6.19
C ARG A 173 14.23 21.65 7.20
N PRO A 174 14.59 21.71 8.49
CA PRO A 174 14.09 20.76 9.51
C PRO A 174 12.60 20.92 9.86
N GLU A 175 11.84 21.76 9.16
CA GLU A 175 10.58 22.26 9.70
C GLU A 175 9.35 21.37 9.42
N HIS A 176 9.47 20.33 8.58
CA HIS A 176 8.35 19.44 8.26
C HIS A 176 8.46 18.02 8.87
N GLU A 177 9.67 17.55 9.15
CA GLU A 177 9.90 16.25 9.81
C GLU A 177 9.68 16.33 11.33
N SER A 178 9.82 17.54 11.87
CA SER A 178 9.69 17.84 13.30
C SER A 178 8.24 17.84 13.80
N ALA A 179 7.25 18.23 13.01
CA ALA A 179 5.86 18.31 13.47
C ALA A 179 5.25 16.93 13.81
N MET A 180 5.62 15.89 13.05
CA MET A 180 5.12 14.54 13.28
C MET A 180 5.87 13.85 14.44
N GLN A 181 7.19 14.02 14.53
CA GLN A 181 8.00 13.46 15.61
C GLN A 181 7.77 14.17 16.96
N GLN A 182 7.59 15.51 16.96
CA GLN A 182 7.33 16.28 18.18
C GLN A 182 5.92 16.04 18.74
N SER A 183 4.91 15.80 17.90
CA SER A 183 3.56 15.43 18.36
C SER A 183 3.55 14.05 19.03
N PHE A 184 4.37 13.12 18.52
CA PHE A 184 4.57 11.79 19.11
C PHE A 184 5.31 11.86 20.46
N ALA A 185 6.39 12.64 20.55
CA ALA A 185 7.15 12.81 21.79
C ALA A 185 6.34 13.52 22.89
N ARG A 186 5.49 14.51 22.56
CA ARG A 186 4.63 15.19 23.54
C ARG A 186 3.50 14.31 24.08
N GLN A 187 2.94 13.40 23.27
CA GLN A 187 1.88 12.48 23.74
C GLN A 187 2.42 11.37 24.64
N CYS A 188 3.69 10.96 24.48
CA CYS A 188 4.34 10.02 25.39
C CYS A 188 4.75 10.66 26.73
N ALA A 189 5.14 11.95 26.74
CA ALA A 189 5.54 12.65 27.97
C ALA A 189 4.38 13.03 28.91
N LEU A 190 3.15 13.15 28.39
CA LEU A 190 1.95 13.48 29.20
C LEU A 190 1.32 12.27 29.90
N ARG A 191 1.89 11.06 29.76
CA ARG A 191 1.33 9.81 30.33
C ARG A 191 2.19 9.13 31.39
N SER A 192 3.31 9.72 31.80
CA SER A 192 4.17 9.21 32.87
C SER A 192 3.86 9.78 34.27
N GLY A 193 2.75 10.48 34.44
CA GLY A 193 2.24 10.88 35.76
C GLY A 193 1.59 9.68 36.48
N SER A 194 2.27 9.19 37.51
CA SER A 194 1.88 8.09 38.41
C SER A 194 0.47 8.23 39.00
N PRO A 195 -0.19 7.11 39.37
CA PRO A 195 -1.51 7.10 39.98
C PRO A 195 -1.41 7.40 41.48
N THR A 196 -2.20 8.37 41.96
CA THR A 196 -2.46 8.56 43.39
C THR A 196 -3.91 8.24 43.71
N SER A 197 -4.06 7.34 44.69
CA SER A 197 -5.11 7.29 45.70
C SER A 197 -6.52 6.89 45.28
N ALA A 198 -6.85 5.66 45.68
CA ALA A 198 -8.05 5.25 46.40
C ALA A 198 -9.25 6.21 46.43
N ASP A 199 -10.40 5.71 45.97
CA ASP A 199 -11.68 6.07 46.57
C ASP A 199 -12.58 4.83 46.69
N LYS A 200 -12.99 4.57 47.94
CA LYS A 200 -13.96 3.55 48.34
C LYS A 200 -15.35 4.06 47.97
N HIS A 201 -16.05 3.39 47.07
CA HIS A 201 -17.49 3.58 46.91
C HIS A 201 -18.28 2.51 47.67
N THR A 202 -18.93 2.99 48.73
CA THR A 202 -19.99 2.34 49.51
C THR A 202 -21.20 2.05 48.62
N MET A 203 -21.69 0.81 48.65
CA MET A 203 -22.97 0.38 48.07
C MET A 203 -24.14 0.87 48.94
N PRO A 204 -25.24 1.39 48.38
CA PRO A 204 -26.48 1.55 49.12
C PRO A 204 -27.31 0.25 49.07
N SER A 205 -27.72 -0.18 50.26
CA SER A 205 -28.71 -1.22 50.53
C SER A 205 -30.12 -0.81 50.07
N SER A 206 -30.79 -1.67 49.32
CA SER A 206 -32.24 -1.62 49.09
C SER A 206 -33.00 -1.94 50.37
N PRO A 207 -34.08 -1.22 50.70
CA PRO A 207 -35.09 -1.70 51.64
C PRO A 207 -36.19 -2.47 50.92
N GLU A 208 -36.61 -3.55 51.56
CA GLU A 208 -37.83 -4.32 51.30
C GLU A 208 -39.08 -3.45 51.52
N ALA A 209 -40.06 -3.59 50.61
CA ALA A 209 -41.49 -3.54 50.87
C ALA A 209 -42.23 -4.23 49.71
#